data_AF-A0A9N7ME52-F1
#
_entry.id   AF-A0A9N7ME52-F1
#
_cell.length_a   1.000
_cell.length_b   1.000
_cell.length_c   1.000
_cell.angle_alpha   90.00
_cell.angle_beta   90.00
_cell.angle_gamma   90.00
#
_symmetry.space_group_name_H-M   'P 1'
#
loop_
_entity.id
_entity.type
_entity.pdbx_description
1 polymer ?
#
loop_
_entity_poly.entity_id
_entity_poly.type
_entity_poly.pdbx_seq_one_letter_code
_entity_poly.pdbx_strand_id
1 'polypeptide(L)'
;MDTLTLDCINSNEYQLETLIRAVIDRGIRNLYLELDFDTYPRYIFNCKTIVDLKIHFYRALLSLSAVENVSLPSLKKFHGFYVVWENDEALSLFLSGCPSLEELNISLTSVKGNDYVGCITISSPTIKMFKLDLNNLTCDPKCRMILNAPALRYLQVDGYQLGSITVPITMVSLVKAELRLRSYNTAIVNFLQCYVKYLVISGWMLEEVCFDSSIS
;
A
#
# COMPACT_ATOMS: atom_id res chain seq x y z
N MET A 1 -8.79 -21.58 15.14
CA MET A 1 -8.92 -20.12 15.37
C MET A 1 -8.09 -19.49 14.31
N ASP A 2 -8.71 -18.83 13.34
CA ASP A 2 -8.06 -18.46 12.08
C ASP A 2 -7.64 -16.99 12.05
N THR A 3 -8.16 -16.19 13.00
CA THR A 3 -7.90 -14.76 13.12
C THR A 3 -7.38 -14.43 14.51
N LEU A 4 -6.34 -13.59 14.56
CA LEU A 4 -5.90 -12.91 15.76
C LEU A 4 -5.96 -11.39 15.54
N THR A 5 -6.49 -10.68 16.52
CA THR A 5 -6.46 -9.23 16.59
C THR A 5 -5.78 -8.84 17.89
N LEU A 6 -4.76 -8.01 17.80
CA LEU A 6 -4.05 -7.44 18.93
C LEU A 6 -4.14 -5.93 18.83
N ASP A 7 -4.67 -5.33 19.89
CA ASP A 7 -4.83 -3.89 20.04
C ASP A 7 -4.42 -3.51 21.47
N CYS A 8 -3.71 -2.40 21.63
CA CYS A 8 -3.36 -1.79 22.92
C CYS A 8 -2.82 -2.77 23.99
N ILE A 9 -1.90 -3.64 23.61
CA ILE A 9 -1.30 -4.62 24.55
C ILE A 9 -0.21 -3.97 25.41
N ASN A 10 -0.30 -4.16 26.73
CA ASN A 10 0.78 -3.84 27.66
C ASN A 10 1.82 -4.98 27.66
N SER A 11 2.64 -5.06 26.63
CA SER A 11 3.70 -6.06 26.49
C SER A 11 5.01 -5.39 26.09
N ASN A 12 6.14 -6.02 26.38
CA ASN A 12 7.42 -5.58 25.83
C ASN A 12 7.69 -6.26 24.47
N GLU A 13 8.73 -5.79 23.76
CA GLU A 13 9.05 -6.27 22.41
C GLU A 13 9.29 -7.79 22.36
N TYR A 14 9.96 -8.35 23.37
CA TYR A 14 10.23 -9.80 23.45
C TYR A 14 8.95 -10.62 23.64
N GLN A 15 8.04 -10.14 24.48
CA GLN A 15 6.74 -10.77 24.70
C GLN A 15 5.90 -10.73 23.42
N LEU A 16 5.92 -9.60 22.70
CA LEU A 16 5.24 -9.46 21.42
C LEU A 16 5.80 -10.44 20.38
N GLU A 17 7.12 -10.50 20.19
CA GLU A 17 7.77 -11.43 19.26
C GLU A 17 7.41 -12.90 19.59
N THR A 18 7.46 -13.26 20.88
CA THR A 18 7.13 -14.61 21.35
C THR A 18 5.67 -14.97 21.09
N LEU A 19 4.75 -14.04 21.38
CA LEU A 19 3.33 -14.23 21.13
C LEU A 19 3.06 -14.41 19.63
N ILE A 20 3.62 -13.54 18.80
CA ILE A 20 3.46 -13.57 17.35
C ILE A 20 3.98 -14.89 16.77
N ARG A 21 5.15 -15.35 17.22
CA ARG A 21 5.71 -16.64 16.84
C ARG A 21 4.79 -17.80 17.21
N ALA A 22 4.32 -17.85 18.45
CA ALA A 22 3.41 -18.90 18.92
C ALA A 22 2.08 -18.92 18.15
N VAL A 23 1.60 -17.76 17.71
CA VAL A 23 0.38 -17.63 16.91
C VAL A 23 0.62 -18.11 15.47
N ILE A 24 1.75 -17.72 14.86
CA ILE A 24 2.14 -18.17 13.52
C ILE A 24 2.36 -19.69 13.50
N ASP A 25 3.02 -20.25 14.51
CA ASP A 25 3.27 -21.68 14.65
C ASP A 25 1.96 -22.49 14.76
N ARG A 26 0.85 -21.86 15.18
CA ARG A 26 -0.49 -22.46 15.20
C ARG A 26 -1.22 -22.38 13.85
N GLY A 27 -0.60 -21.81 12.83
CA GLY A 27 -1.15 -21.72 11.47
C GLY A 27 -2.23 -20.65 11.31
N ILE A 28 -2.11 -19.52 12.02
CA ILE A 28 -3.05 -18.40 11.86
C ILE A 28 -3.11 -17.94 10.40
N ARG A 29 -4.28 -17.49 9.95
CA ARG A 29 -4.49 -17.01 8.59
C ARG A 29 -4.73 -15.51 8.52
N ASN A 30 -5.32 -14.91 9.55
CA ASN A 30 -5.60 -13.48 9.59
C ASN A 30 -4.94 -12.88 10.82
N LEU A 31 -4.13 -11.84 10.63
CA LEU A 31 -3.38 -11.20 11.69
C LEU A 31 -3.56 -9.69 11.61
N TYR A 32 -4.18 -9.11 12.62
CA TYR A 32 -4.46 -7.68 12.72
C TYR A 32 -3.74 -7.12 13.94
N LEU A 33 -2.81 -6.20 13.70
CA LEU A 33 -1.95 -5.60 14.71
C LEU A 33 -2.15 -4.09 14.71
N GLU A 34 -2.58 -3.57 15.84
CA GLU A 34 -2.72 -2.15 16.11
C GLU A 34 -1.98 -1.82 17.41
N LEU A 35 -0.72 -1.42 17.29
CA LEU A 35 0.27 -1.57 18.35
C LEU A 35 1.09 -0.28 18.55
N ASP A 36 1.29 0.09 19.81
CA ASP A 36 2.10 1.24 20.19
C ASP A 36 3.52 0.82 20.60
N PHE A 37 4.27 0.27 19.65
CA PHE A 37 5.64 -0.24 19.85
C PHE A 37 6.64 0.51 18.99
N ASP A 38 7.88 0.57 19.45
CA ASP A 38 9.02 1.15 18.74
C ASP A 38 9.61 0.21 17.66
N THR A 39 9.20 -1.07 17.67
CA THR A 39 9.61 -2.08 16.69
C THR A 39 8.43 -2.92 16.22
N TYR A 40 8.61 -3.60 15.10
CA TYR A 40 7.64 -4.54 14.54
C TYR A 40 8.21 -5.96 14.45
N PRO A 41 7.39 -7.00 14.67
CA PRO A 41 7.85 -8.38 14.71
C PRO A 41 8.26 -8.85 13.31
N ARG A 42 9.56 -9.11 13.10
CA ARG A 42 10.08 -9.47 11.78
C ARG A 42 9.62 -10.85 11.32
N TYR A 43 9.32 -11.75 12.26
CA TYR A 43 8.89 -13.12 11.96
C TYR A 43 7.59 -13.18 11.14
N ILE A 44 6.74 -12.15 11.24
CA ILE A 44 5.49 -12.05 10.48
C ILE A 44 5.75 -12.17 8.99
N PHE A 45 6.79 -11.50 8.49
CA PHE A 45 7.07 -11.36 7.06
C PHE A 45 7.65 -12.63 6.40
N ASN A 46 7.79 -13.72 7.16
CA ASN A 46 8.20 -15.03 6.66
C ASN A 46 7.12 -16.11 6.88
N CYS A 47 5.93 -15.69 7.31
CA CYS A 47 4.84 -16.60 7.61
C CYS A 47 4.18 -17.14 6.32
N LYS A 48 4.09 -18.47 6.22
CA LYS A 48 3.51 -19.13 5.06
C LYS A 48 1.99 -19.28 5.10
N THR A 49 1.36 -19.07 6.25
CA THR A 49 -0.08 -19.32 6.45
C THR A 49 -0.93 -18.06 6.43
N ILE A 50 -0.34 -16.88 6.67
CA ILE A 50 -1.08 -15.61 6.70
C ILE A 50 -1.61 -15.28 5.29
N VAL A 51 -2.90 -14.96 5.25
CA VAL A 51 -3.70 -14.61 4.08
C VAL A 51 -4.13 -13.14 4.14
N ASP A 52 -4.47 -12.63 5.33
CA ASP A 52 -4.86 -11.24 5.55
C ASP A 52 -4.03 -10.65 6.68
N LEU A 53 -3.20 -9.65 6.34
CA LEU A 53 -2.30 -8.98 7.27
C LEU A 53 -2.64 -7.50 7.34
N LYS A 54 -2.97 -7.02 8.53
CA LYS A 54 -3.16 -5.61 8.82
C LYS A 54 -2.21 -5.18 9.91
N ILE A 55 -1.44 -4.15 9.62
CA ILE A 55 -0.38 -3.67 10.49
C ILE A 55 -0.52 -2.15 10.63
N HIS A 56 -0.66 -1.71 11.88
CA HIS A 56 -0.64 -0.33 12.28
C HIS A 56 0.27 -0.21 13.52
N PHE A 57 1.44 0.40 13.34
CA PHE A 57 2.34 0.73 14.45
C PHE A 57 2.38 2.24 14.65
N TYR A 58 2.00 2.71 15.84
CA TYR A 58 1.89 4.14 16.11
C TYR A 58 3.23 4.83 16.33
N ARG A 59 4.23 4.11 16.87
CA ARG A 59 5.57 4.63 17.17
C ARG A 59 6.68 4.08 16.26
N ALA A 60 6.47 2.90 15.66
CA ALA A 60 7.40 2.33 14.69
C ALA A 60 6.99 2.65 13.26
N LEU A 61 7.97 3.04 12.45
CA LEU A 61 7.79 3.22 11.01
C LEU A 61 8.08 1.90 10.29
N LEU A 62 7.12 1.39 9.53
CA LEU A 62 7.32 0.15 8.79
C LEU A 62 8.19 0.42 7.55
N SER A 63 9.46 0.06 7.64
CA SER A 63 10.40 0.12 6.51
C SER A 63 10.36 -1.21 5.75
N LEU A 64 9.83 -1.20 4.52
CA LEU A 64 9.77 -2.41 3.69
C LEU A 64 11.16 -2.85 3.19
N SER A 65 12.12 -1.93 3.09
CA SER A 65 13.52 -2.24 2.76
C SER A 65 14.27 -2.90 3.91
N ALA A 66 13.91 -2.62 5.16
CA ALA A 66 14.54 -3.21 6.34
C ALA A 66 14.10 -4.67 6.59
N VAL A 67 13.02 -5.12 5.96
CA VAL A 67 12.56 -6.50 6.03
C VAL A 67 13.26 -7.32 4.94
N GLU A 68 14.46 -7.80 5.23
CA GLU A 68 15.16 -8.71 4.34
C GLU A 68 14.37 -10.02 4.14
N ASN A 69 14.33 -10.51 2.90
CA ASN A 69 13.80 -11.82 2.52
C ASN A 69 12.31 -12.05 2.88
N VAL A 70 11.43 -11.09 2.57
CA VAL A 70 9.97 -11.27 2.71
C VAL A 70 9.52 -12.54 1.97
N SER A 71 8.80 -13.42 2.67
CA SER A 71 8.19 -14.62 2.11
C SER A 71 6.82 -14.86 2.73
N LEU A 72 5.79 -14.38 2.05
CA LEU A 72 4.39 -14.44 2.44
C LEU A 72 3.55 -15.07 1.31
N PRO A 73 3.81 -16.35 0.95
CA PRO A 73 3.26 -16.97 -0.25
C PRO A 73 1.72 -17.07 -0.29
N SER A 74 1.09 -17.12 0.89
CA SER A 74 -0.38 -17.22 1.02
C SER A 74 -1.07 -15.87 1.16
N LEU A 75 -0.32 -14.77 1.25
CA LEU A 75 -0.86 -13.45 1.53
C LEU A 75 -1.67 -12.95 0.34
N LYS A 76 -2.93 -12.61 0.60
CA LYS A 76 -3.88 -12.05 -0.37
C LYS A 76 -4.22 -10.60 -0.08
N LYS A 77 -4.17 -10.18 1.18
CA LYS A 77 -4.52 -8.83 1.60
C LYS A 77 -3.44 -8.27 2.51
N PHE A 78 -2.91 -7.10 2.16
CA PHE A 78 -1.95 -6.38 2.99
C PHE A 78 -2.43 -4.96 3.23
N HIS A 79 -2.53 -4.58 4.49
CA HIS A 79 -2.85 -3.22 4.92
C HIS A 79 -1.74 -2.73 5.85
N GLY A 80 -0.94 -1.78 5.40
CA GLY A 80 0.15 -1.18 6.17
C GLY A 80 -0.08 0.31 6.37
N PHE A 81 -0.05 0.77 7.62
CA PHE A 81 -0.12 2.19 7.95
C PHE A 81 1.24 2.69 8.43
N TYR A 82 1.54 3.97 8.18
CA TYR A 82 2.84 4.61 8.50
C TYR A 82 4.05 3.87 7.91
N VAL A 83 3.95 3.51 6.63
CA VAL A 83 5.02 2.86 5.88
C VAL A 83 6.02 3.91 5.36
N VAL A 84 7.31 3.59 5.41
CA VAL A 84 8.40 4.41 4.87
C VAL A 84 9.08 3.67 3.73
N TRP A 85 9.46 4.40 2.68
CA TRP A 85 10.31 3.90 1.61
C TRP A 85 11.67 4.58 1.65
N GLU A 86 12.71 3.76 1.71
CA GLU A 86 14.09 4.24 1.71
C GLU A 86 14.70 4.24 0.29
N ASN A 87 14.07 3.52 -0.65
CA ASN A 87 14.48 3.41 -2.04
C ASN A 87 13.29 3.00 -2.94
N ASP A 88 13.45 3.13 -4.27
CA ASP A 88 12.44 2.78 -5.28
C ASP A 88 12.15 1.26 -5.37
N GLU A 89 13.05 0.42 -4.87
CA GLU A 89 12.96 -1.04 -4.98
C GLU A 89 12.19 -1.68 -3.83
N ALA A 90 12.04 -0.99 -2.70
CA ALA A 90 11.50 -1.54 -1.45
C ALA A 90 10.12 -2.19 -1.63
N LEU A 91 9.21 -1.54 -2.34
CA LEU A 91 7.89 -2.08 -2.61
C LEU A 91 7.93 -3.26 -3.57
N SER A 92 8.76 -3.19 -4.62
CA SER A 92 8.90 -4.27 -5.59
C SER A 92 9.46 -5.54 -4.95
N LEU A 93 10.45 -5.40 -4.07
CA LEU A 93 11.01 -6.49 -3.28
C LEU A 93 9.95 -7.10 -2.36
N PHE A 94 9.18 -6.28 -1.65
CA PHE A 94 8.08 -6.76 -0.80
C PHE A 94 7.04 -7.55 -1.62
N LEU A 95 6.63 -7.03 -2.78
CA LEU A 95 5.67 -7.69 -3.66
C LEU A 95 6.22 -9.01 -4.23
N SER A 96 7.53 -9.11 -4.50
CA SER A 96 8.15 -10.35 -4.96
C SER A 96 8.02 -11.49 -3.93
N GLY A 97 7.98 -11.15 -2.63
CA GLY A 97 7.75 -12.07 -1.54
C GLY A 97 6.28 -12.47 -1.34
N CYS A 98 5.35 -11.79 -2.00
CA CYS A 98 3.90 -11.94 -1.81
C CYS A 98 3.19 -12.28 -3.15
N PRO A 99 3.50 -13.42 -3.80
CA PRO A 99 3.05 -13.73 -5.16
C PRO A 99 1.52 -13.81 -5.32
N SER A 100 0.80 -14.13 -4.24
CA SER A 100 -0.66 -14.28 -4.24
C SER A 100 -1.43 -13.02 -3.89
N LEU A 101 -0.76 -11.86 -3.76
CA LEU A 101 -1.37 -10.64 -3.24
C LEU A 101 -2.43 -10.06 -4.18
N GLU A 102 -3.66 -9.91 -3.69
CA GLU A 102 -4.81 -9.41 -4.46
C GLU A 102 -5.23 -7.98 -4.03
N GLU A 103 -5.06 -7.64 -2.76
CA GLU A 103 -5.40 -6.34 -2.16
C GLU A 103 -4.18 -5.73 -1.47
N LEU A 104 -3.80 -4.53 -1.92
CA LEU A 104 -2.72 -3.75 -1.34
C LEU A 104 -3.27 -2.39 -0.87
N ASN A 105 -3.13 -2.08 0.41
CA ASN A 105 -3.51 -0.80 0.99
C ASN A 105 -2.37 -0.25 1.84
N ILE A 106 -1.79 0.88 1.46
CA ILE A 106 -0.64 1.47 2.14
C ILE A 106 -0.90 2.96 2.41
N SER A 107 -0.66 3.40 3.64
CA SER A 107 -0.46 4.82 3.96
C SER A 107 1.02 5.08 4.20
N LEU A 108 1.58 6.01 3.42
CA LEU A 108 2.98 6.41 3.49
C LEU A 108 3.17 7.59 4.44
N THR A 109 4.33 7.59 5.10
CA THR A 109 4.81 8.71 5.89
C THR A 109 6.28 8.97 5.59
N SER A 110 6.72 10.21 5.76
CA SER A 110 8.13 10.58 5.65
C SER A 110 8.79 10.63 7.03
N VAL A 111 10.10 10.40 7.05
CA VAL A 111 10.93 10.63 8.25
C VAL A 111 11.43 12.07 8.18
N LYS A 112 11.32 12.82 9.29
CA LYS A 112 11.85 14.20 9.34
C LYS A 112 13.32 14.23 8.92
N GLY A 113 13.64 14.95 7.85
CA GLY A 113 15.00 15.09 7.33
C GLY A 113 15.43 14.03 6.31
N ASN A 114 14.55 13.08 5.96
CA ASN A 114 14.73 12.20 4.81
C ASN A 114 13.45 12.22 3.96
N ASP A 115 13.50 13.03 2.91
CA ASP A 115 12.34 13.36 2.07
C ASP A 115 12.26 12.48 0.83
N TYR A 116 12.96 11.34 0.83
CA TYR A 116 12.93 10.46 -0.31
C TYR A 116 11.54 9.86 -0.49
N VAL A 117 10.86 10.32 -1.53
CA VAL A 117 9.68 9.66 -2.08
C VAL A 117 9.91 9.65 -3.58
N GLY A 118 10.66 8.65 -4.04
CA GLY A 118 11.03 8.48 -5.43
C GLY A 118 9.87 8.01 -6.32
N CYS A 119 10.11 6.94 -7.06
CA CYS A 119 9.18 6.30 -7.97
C CYS A 119 8.42 5.15 -7.30
N ILE A 120 7.11 5.27 -7.21
CA ILE A 120 6.20 4.21 -6.77
C ILE A 120 5.97 3.26 -7.94
N THR A 121 6.63 2.12 -7.92
CA THR A 121 6.45 1.12 -8.97
C THR A 121 5.66 -0.06 -8.44
N ILE A 122 4.46 -0.27 -8.97
CA ILE A 122 3.65 -1.45 -8.71
C ILE A 122 3.78 -2.38 -9.91
N SER A 123 4.37 -3.55 -9.74
CA SER A 123 4.41 -4.57 -10.78
C SER A 123 3.89 -5.88 -10.21
N SER A 124 2.67 -6.25 -10.57
CA SER A 124 2.06 -7.48 -10.07
C SER A 124 0.94 -7.99 -11.00
N PRO A 125 0.95 -9.27 -11.37
CA PRO A 125 -0.13 -9.86 -12.16
C PRO A 125 -1.40 -10.17 -11.34
N THR A 126 -1.33 -10.12 -10.00
CA THR A 126 -2.38 -10.60 -9.10
C THR A 126 -3.15 -9.51 -8.38
N ILE A 127 -2.57 -8.31 -8.21
CA ILE A 127 -3.20 -7.20 -7.50
C ILE A 127 -4.44 -6.73 -8.27
N LYS A 128 -5.59 -6.80 -7.61
CA LYS A 128 -6.92 -6.37 -8.10
C LYS A 128 -7.34 -5.05 -7.49
N MET A 129 -6.85 -4.72 -6.30
CA MET A 129 -7.16 -3.48 -5.60
C MET A 129 -5.89 -2.87 -5.04
N PHE A 130 -5.65 -1.60 -5.37
CA PHE A 130 -4.57 -0.81 -4.81
C PHE A 130 -5.11 0.49 -4.21
N LYS A 131 -4.78 0.73 -2.95
CA LYS A 131 -5.05 1.97 -2.23
C LYS A 131 -3.74 2.54 -1.71
N LEU A 132 -3.53 3.81 -1.97
CA LEU A 132 -2.34 4.53 -1.59
C LEU A 132 -2.72 5.86 -0.96
N ASP A 133 -2.30 6.07 0.28
CA ASP A 133 -2.48 7.33 1.00
C ASP A 133 -1.12 8.01 1.20
N LEU A 134 -1.02 9.23 0.68
CA LEU A 134 0.17 10.08 0.67
C LEU A 134 -0.02 11.33 1.53
N ASN A 135 -1.10 11.43 2.32
CA ASN A 135 -1.43 12.65 3.07
C ASN A 135 -0.47 12.95 4.22
N ASN A 136 0.24 11.95 4.72
CA ASN A 136 1.19 12.06 5.83
C ASN A 136 2.63 12.37 5.37
N LEU A 137 2.86 12.62 4.08
CA LEU A 137 4.15 13.05 3.57
C LEU A 137 4.38 14.55 3.87
N THR A 138 5.56 14.88 4.41
CA THR A 138 5.92 16.25 4.85
C THR A 138 6.55 17.11 3.78
N CYS A 139 7.00 16.53 2.67
CA CYS A 139 7.78 17.24 1.65
C CYS A 139 7.11 17.15 0.28
N ASP A 140 7.69 17.85 -0.70
CA ASP A 140 7.16 18.02 -2.06
C ASP A 140 7.89 17.10 -3.06
N PRO A 141 7.69 15.76 -3.00
CA PRO A 141 8.18 14.90 -4.05
C PRO A 141 7.21 15.05 -5.21
N LYS A 142 7.74 15.40 -6.38
CA LYS A 142 7.11 15.01 -7.65
C LYS A 142 7.17 13.49 -7.75
N CYS A 143 6.34 12.81 -6.96
CA CYS A 143 6.33 11.38 -6.88
C CYS A 143 5.81 10.83 -8.20
N ARG A 144 6.60 9.97 -8.83
CA ARG A 144 6.20 9.29 -10.06
C ARG A 144 5.58 7.96 -9.68
N MET A 145 4.40 7.69 -10.20
CA MET A 145 3.74 6.41 -9.99
C MET A 145 3.67 5.64 -11.31
N ILE A 146 4.18 4.41 -11.31
CA ILE A 146 4.15 3.49 -12.45
C ILE A 146 3.33 2.28 -12.04
N LEU A 147 2.22 2.06 -12.73
CA LEU A 147 1.31 0.94 -12.47
C LEU A 147 1.46 -0.13 -13.55
N ASN A 148 2.06 -1.27 -13.25
CA ASN A 148 2.14 -2.44 -14.11
C ASN A 148 1.35 -3.60 -13.48
N ALA A 149 0.03 -3.43 -13.36
CA ALA A 149 -0.84 -4.38 -12.70
C ALA A 149 -2.04 -4.76 -13.60
N PRO A 150 -1.89 -5.74 -14.52
CA PRO A 150 -2.92 -6.06 -15.51
C PRO A 150 -4.21 -6.66 -14.94
N ALA A 151 -4.23 -7.06 -13.67
CA ALA A 151 -5.44 -7.51 -12.98
C ALA A 151 -6.10 -6.40 -12.15
N LEU A 152 -5.54 -5.20 -12.09
CA LEU A 152 -6.01 -4.11 -11.24
C LEU A 152 -7.40 -3.64 -11.70
N ARG A 153 -8.36 -3.68 -10.80
CA ARG A 153 -9.76 -3.28 -11.04
C ARG A 153 -10.14 -2.01 -10.29
N TYR A 154 -9.52 -1.78 -9.13
CA TYR A 154 -9.77 -0.62 -8.29
C TYR A 154 -8.46 0.05 -7.93
N LEU A 155 -8.36 1.34 -8.22
CA LEU A 155 -7.29 2.21 -7.79
C LEU A 155 -7.86 3.34 -6.93
N GLN A 156 -7.24 3.61 -5.78
CA GLN A 156 -7.47 4.83 -5.03
C GLN A 156 -6.12 5.43 -4.64
N VAL A 157 -5.94 6.70 -4.94
CA VAL A 157 -4.77 7.45 -4.52
C VAL A 157 -5.22 8.74 -3.86
N ASP A 158 -4.85 8.88 -2.59
CA ASP A 158 -5.16 10.04 -1.77
C ASP A 158 -3.86 10.80 -1.49
N GLY A 159 -3.85 12.12 -1.60
CA GLY A 159 -2.80 12.96 -1.02
C GLY A 159 -2.07 13.92 -1.98
N TYR A 160 -0.82 14.23 -1.61
CA TYR A 160 -0.04 15.39 -2.06
C TYR A 160 0.31 15.35 -3.58
N GLN A 161 1.01 16.38 -4.11
CA GLN A 161 1.31 16.57 -5.54
C GLN A 161 1.93 15.34 -6.25
N LEU A 162 1.09 14.42 -6.76
CA LEU A 162 1.50 13.31 -7.64
C LEU A 162 2.07 13.85 -8.95
N GLY A 163 3.39 14.03 -9.03
CA GLY A 163 4.06 14.65 -10.18
C GLY A 163 3.66 14.04 -11.53
N SER A 164 3.52 12.72 -11.59
CA SER A 164 2.99 12.03 -12.77
C SER A 164 2.52 10.63 -12.40
N ILE A 165 1.40 10.19 -12.98
CA ILE A 165 0.98 8.78 -12.96
C ILE A 165 1.09 8.24 -14.38
N THR A 166 1.82 7.14 -14.52
CA THR A 166 1.97 6.40 -15.76
C THR A 166 1.22 5.09 -15.62
N VAL A 167 0.14 4.97 -16.39
CA VAL A 167 -0.61 3.73 -16.56
C VAL A 167 -0.36 3.23 -17.98
N PRO A 168 0.22 2.04 -18.16
CA PRO A 168 0.33 1.40 -19.45
C PRO A 168 -1.05 1.25 -20.08
N ILE A 169 -1.13 1.49 -21.37
CA ILE A 169 -2.36 1.31 -22.18
C ILE A 169 -2.91 -0.12 -22.06
N THR A 170 -2.07 -1.09 -21.66
CA THR A 170 -2.42 -2.49 -21.45
C THR A 170 -3.26 -2.74 -20.19
N MET A 171 -3.45 -1.78 -19.29
CA MET A 171 -4.28 -1.92 -18.09
C MET A 171 -5.78 -1.75 -18.38
N VAL A 172 -6.33 -2.69 -19.16
CA VAL A 172 -7.74 -2.71 -19.58
C VAL A 172 -8.71 -3.19 -18.48
N SER A 173 -8.20 -3.75 -17.38
CA SER A 173 -9.02 -4.28 -16.29
C SER A 173 -9.53 -3.22 -15.31
N LEU A 174 -9.01 -1.99 -15.38
CA LEU A 174 -9.27 -0.94 -14.40
C LEU A 174 -10.71 -0.44 -14.52
N VAL A 175 -11.55 -0.81 -13.55
CA VAL A 175 -12.97 -0.44 -13.54
C VAL A 175 -13.16 0.92 -12.89
N LYS A 176 -12.48 1.17 -11.78
CA LYS A 176 -12.66 2.38 -10.99
C LYS A 176 -11.33 2.95 -10.54
N ALA A 177 -11.17 4.25 -10.72
CA ALA A 177 -10.06 5.02 -10.22
C ALA A 177 -10.59 6.23 -9.42
N GLU A 178 -10.11 6.38 -8.19
CA GLU A 178 -10.33 7.55 -7.36
C GLU A 178 -8.99 8.26 -7.13
N LEU A 179 -8.88 9.50 -7.59
CA LEU A 179 -7.69 10.33 -7.42
C LEU A 179 -8.08 11.56 -6.59
N ARG A 180 -7.66 11.61 -5.33
CA ARG A 180 -7.95 12.72 -4.40
C ARG A 180 -6.68 13.55 -4.20
N LEU A 181 -6.52 14.59 -5.01
CA LEU A 181 -5.26 15.33 -5.15
C LEU A 181 -5.32 16.69 -4.44
N ARG A 182 -4.25 17.11 -3.74
CA ARG A 182 -4.23 18.44 -3.11
C ARG A 182 -4.05 19.61 -4.09
N SER A 183 -3.52 19.38 -5.28
CA SER A 183 -3.23 20.41 -6.28
C SER A 183 -3.48 19.89 -7.70
N TYR A 184 -3.85 20.78 -8.62
CA TYR A 184 -4.02 20.48 -10.03
C TYR A 184 -2.74 19.88 -10.60
N ASN A 185 -2.86 18.75 -11.30
CA ASN A 185 -1.72 18.06 -11.85
C ASN A 185 -1.98 17.56 -13.28
N THR A 186 -1.00 17.72 -14.16
CA THR A 186 -1.02 17.14 -15.52
C THR A 186 -1.04 15.61 -15.51
N ALA A 187 -0.73 14.96 -14.39
CA ALA A 187 -0.93 13.53 -14.15
C ALA A 187 -2.37 13.07 -14.47
N ILE A 188 -3.36 13.94 -14.24
CA ILE A 188 -4.76 13.70 -14.59
C ILE A 188 -4.91 13.46 -16.10
N VAL A 189 -4.18 14.20 -16.93
CA VAL A 189 -4.29 14.15 -18.40
C VAL A 189 -3.86 12.79 -18.95
N ASN A 190 -2.81 12.19 -18.36
CA ASN A 190 -2.37 10.85 -18.75
C ASN A 190 -3.39 9.78 -18.34
N PHE A 191 -4.09 9.99 -17.21
CA PHE A 191 -5.11 9.06 -16.74
C PHE A 191 -6.39 9.11 -17.58
N LEU A 192 -6.71 10.27 -18.18
CA LEU A 192 -7.83 10.41 -19.13
C LEU A 192 -7.65 9.58 -20.41
N GLN A 193 -6.43 9.12 -20.71
CA GLN A 193 -6.18 8.22 -21.85
C GLN A 193 -6.51 6.75 -21.54
N CYS A 194 -6.77 6.40 -20.28
CA CYS A 194 -7.18 5.06 -19.90
C CYS A 194 -8.70 4.92 -20.03
N TYR A 195 -9.15 3.82 -20.65
CA TYR A 195 -10.57 3.42 -20.69
C TYR A 195 -11.00 2.93 -19.30
N VAL A 196 -11.22 3.85 -18.35
CA VAL A 196 -11.72 3.55 -17.01
C VAL A 196 -13.23 3.78 -17.00
N LYS A 197 -14.00 2.84 -16.43
CA LYS A 197 -15.46 2.96 -16.37
C LYS A 197 -15.91 4.09 -15.45
N TYR A 198 -15.25 4.22 -14.30
CA TYR A 198 -15.53 5.26 -13.31
C TYR A 198 -14.23 5.96 -12.90
N LEU A 199 -14.10 7.22 -13.28
CA LEU A 199 -12.99 8.07 -12.85
C LEU A 199 -13.54 9.19 -11.97
N VAL A 200 -13.15 9.17 -10.70
CA VAL A 200 -13.46 10.23 -9.74
C VAL A 200 -12.17 11.00 -9.50
N ILE A 201 -12.22 12.30 -9.78
CA ILE A 201 -11.13 13.20 -9.45
C ILE A 201 -11.69 14.26 -8.52
N SER A 202 -11.09 14.36 -7.34
CA SER A 202 -11.42 15.38 -6.38
C SER A 202 -10.16 16.04 -5.84
N GLY A 203 -10.28 17.27 -5.36
CA GLY A 203 -9.15 17.95 -4.76
C GLY A 203 -9.57 19.12 -3.90
N TRP A 204 -8.65 19.57 -3.05
CA TRP A 204 -8.97 20.60 -2.04
C TRP A 204 -9.28 21.97 -2.67
N MET A 205 -8.87 22.18 -3.94
CA MET A 205 -9.20 23.35 -4.77
C MET A 205 -10.09 22.99 -5.98
N LEU A 206 -10.63 21.78 -6.03
CA LEU A 206 -11.37 21.22 -7.16
C LEU A 206 -12.75 20.75 -6.67
N GLU A 207 -13.83 21.23 -7.28
CA GLU A 207 -15.13 20.58 -7.11
C GLU A 207 -15.05 19.13 -7.63
N GLU A 208 -15.75 18.18 -7.01
CA GLU A 208 -15.71 16.77 -7.43
C GLU A 208 -16.14 16.63 -8.89
N VAL A 209 -15.27 16.09 -9.75
CA VAL A 209 -15.59 15.78 -11.14
C VAL A 209 -15.65 14.27 -11.32
N CYS A 210 -16.85 13.76 -11.60
CA CYS A 210 -17.09 12.36 -11.93
C CYS A 210 -17.22 12.21 -13.46
N PHE A 211 -16.39 11.37 -14.05
CA PHE A 211 -16.52 10.96 -15.45
C PHE A 211 -17.13 9.55 -15.51
N ASP A 212 -18.28 9.43 -16.16
CA ASP A 212 -18.88 8.14 -16.56
C ASP A 212 -18.60 7.93 -18.04
N SER A 213 -17.81 6.91 -18.39
CA SER A 213 -17.42 6.63 -19.78
C SER A 213 -18.46 5.80 -20.55
N SER A 214 -19.73 5.78 -20.11
CA SER A 214 -20.81 5.05 -20.76
C SER A 214 -21.35 5.71 -22.05
N ILE A 215 -20.48 6.22 -22.93
CA ILE A 215 -20.80 6.48 -24.35
C ILE A 215 -19.53 6.30 -25.22
N SER A 216 -19.36 5.12 -25.81
CA SER A 216 -18.73 4.88 -27.12
C SER A 216 -18.96 3.45 -27.58
#